data_AF-A0A401QBC6-F1
#
_entry.id   AF-A0A401QBC6-F1
#
_cell.length_a   1.000
_cell.length_b   1.000
_cell.length_c   1.000
_cell.angle_alpha   90.00
_cell.angle_beta   90.00
_cell.angle_gamma   90.00
#
_symmetry.space_group_name_H-M   'P 1'
#
loop_
_entity.id
_entity.type
_entity.pdbx_description
1 polymer ?
#
loop_
_entity_poly.entity_id
_entity_poly.type
_entity_poly.pdbx_seq_one_letter_code
_entity_poly.pdbx_strand_id
1 'polypeptide(L)'
;CEYEGERYVNGDVFSSSVNPCMNCSCVDRLVRCVPLLCQAPLCSRPVQESGQCCPGCPGCELDGTILDNGETFTSPDGCRTCVCRDAARTSIIS
;
A
#
# COMPACT_ATOMS: atom_id res chain seq x y z
N CYS A 1 13.29 3.56 23.61
CA CYS A 1 14.29 2.86 22.80
C CYS A 1 14.89 3.85 21.82
N GLU A 2 16.11 3.59 21.36
CA GLU A 2 16.69 4.30 20.22
C GLU A 2 16.90 3.28 19.11
N TYR A 3 16.39 3.55 17.91
CA TYR A 3 16.47 2.66 16.77
C TYR A 3 16.57 3.48 15.50
N GLU A 4 17.53 3.16 14.63
CA GLU A 4 17.78 3.88 13.36
C GLU A 4 17.91 5.41 13.50
N GLY A 5 18.38 5.88 14.66
CA GLY A 5 18.54 7.31 14.96
C GLY A 5 17.26 8.01 15.44
N GLU A 6 16.13 7.29 15.50
CA GLU A 6 14.87 7.78 16.07
C GLU A 6 14.67 7.29 17.51
N ARG A 7 13.89 8.06 18.28
CA ARG A 7 13.56 7.76 19.67
C ARG A 7 12.11 7.34 19.80
N TYR A 8 11.91 6.16 20.38
CA TYR A 8 10.60 5.56 20.62
C TYR A 8 10.34 5.42 22.12
N VAL A 9 9.10 5.63 22.56
CA VAL A 9 8.67 5.40 23.94
C VAL A 9 8.25 3.96 24.16
N ASN A 10 8.14 3.56 25.42
CA ASN A 10 7.71 2.21 25.77
C ASN A 10 6.26 1.98 25.31
N GLY A 11 6.03 0.91 24.54
CA GLY A 11 4.74 0.57 23.94
C GLY A 11 4.63 0.94 22.46
N ASP A 12 5.58 1.70 21.91
CA ASP A 12 5.54 2.09 20.51
C ASP A 12 5.68 0.89 19.57
N VAL A 13 4.95 0.95 18.46
CA VAL A 13 5.04 0.04 17.31
C VAL A 13 5.31 0.89 16.08
N PHE A 14 6.34 0.57 15.32
CA PHE A 14 6.84 1.38 14.21
C PHE A 14 7.52 0.51 13.15
N SER A 15 7.47 0.94 11.89
CA SER A 15 8.16 0.27 10.78
C SER A 15 9.62 0.73 10.70
N SER A 16 10.54 -0.17 10.35
CA SER A 16 11.94 0.20 10.07
C SER A 16 12.03 1.07 8.80
N SER A 17 12.84 2.11 8.89
CA SER A 17 13.15 3.04 7.79
C SER A 17 14.11 2.44 6.77
N VAL A 18 14.97 1.50 7.19
CA VAL A 18 15.92 0.80 6.31
C VAL A 18 15.27 -0.42 5.67
N ASN A 19 14.38 -1.11 6.39
CA ASN A 19 13.66 -2.27 5.89
C ASN A 19 12.16 -2.14 6.20
N PRO A 20 11.34 -1.66 5.24
CA PRO A 20 9.90 -1.47 5.47
C PRO A 20 9.16 -2.79 5.75
N CYS A 21 9.80 -3.94 5.54
CA CYS A 21 9.28 -5.25 5.88
C CYS A 21 9.52 -5.67 7.32
N MET A 22 10.09 -4.81 8.16
CA MET A 22 10.25 -5.07 9.59
C MET A 22 9.33 -4.14 10.38
N ASN A 23 8.46 -4.74 11.18
CA ASN A 23 7.69 -4.02 12.18
C ASN A 23 8.34 -4.21 13.55
N CYS A 24 8.69 -3.12 14.19
CA CYS A 24 9.45 -3.07 15.42
C CYS A 24 8.58 -2.56 16.56
N SER A 25 8.88 -3.01 17.76
CA SER A 25 8.22 -2.55 18.97
C SER A 25 9.25 -2.21 20.05
N CYS A 26 8.97 -1.16 20.82
CA CYS A 26 9.80 -0.77 21.96
C CYS A 26 9.14 -1.23 23.26
N VAL A 27 9.74 -2.18 23.97
CA VAL A 27 9.25 -2.64 25.28
C VAL A 27 10.43 -2.74 26.25
N ASP A 28 10.33 -2.10 27.40
CA ASP A 28 11.33 -2.06 28.47
C ASP A 28 12.73 -1.69 27.96
N ARG A 29 12.79 -0.66 27.10
CA ARG A 29 14.01 -0.17 26.42
C ARG A 29 14.64 -1.13 25.41
N LEU A 30 14.01 -2.28 25.15
CA LEU A 30 14.43 -3.23 24.13
C LEU A 30 13.58 -3.06 22.86
N VAL A 31 14.25 -3.04 21.71
CA VAL A 31 13.59 -3.06 20.41
C VAL A 31 13.46 -4.50 19.95
N ARG A 32 12.25 -4.90 19.58
CA ARG A 32 11.97 -6.22 18.99
C ARG A 32 11.33 -6.02 17.63
N CYS A 33 12.02 -6.46 16.59
CA CYS A 33 11.54 -6.40 15.21
C CYS A 33 11.07 -7.78 14.75
N VAL A 34 9.94 -7.80 14.05
CA VAL A 34 9.37 -8.99 13.44
C VAL A 34 9.09 -8.71 11.96
N PRO A 35 9.26 -9.70 11.07
CA PRO A 35 8.87 -9.55 9.69
C PRO A 35 7.38 -9.23 9.57
N LEU A 36 7.04 -8.25 8.74
CA LEU A 36 5.68 -7.94 8.36
C LEU A 36 5.15 -9.07 7.48
N LEU A 37 3.97 -9.59 7.82
CA LEU A 37 3.25 -10.55 6.98
C LEU A 37 2.31 -9.81 6.05
N CYS A 38 2.63 -9.83 4.76
CA CYS A 38 1.78 -9.24 3.73
C CYS A 38 0.63 -10.17 3.36
N GLN A 39 -0.56 -9.60 3.18
CA GLN A 39 -1.68 -10.31 2.58
C GLN A 39 -1.43 -10.47 1.08
N ALA A 40 -1.85 -11.61 0.52
CA ALA A 40 -1.76 -11.83 -0.92
C ALA A 40 -2.74 -10.90 -1.65
N PRO A 41 -2.28 -9.99 -2.51
CA PRO A 41 -3.16 -9.11 -3.27
C PRO A 41 -4.03 -9.91 -4.25
N LEU A 42 -5.29 -9.48 -4.43
CA LEU A 42 -6.30 -10.18 -5.24
C LEU A 42 -6.30 -9.81 -6.73
N CYS A 43 -5.26 -9.12 -7.19
CA CYS A 43 -5.10 -8.66 -8.56
C CYS A 43 -4.17 -9.56 -9.37
N SER A 44 -4.32 -9.52 -10.69
CA SER A 44 -3.55 -10.36 -11.60
C SER A 44 -2.08 -9.96 -11.69
N ARG A 45 -1.77 -8.69 -11.38
CA ARG A 45 -0.43 -8.12 -11.53
C ARG A 45 -0.09 -7.17 -10.39
N PRO A 46 0.21 -7.71 -9.19
CA PRO A 46 0.57 -6.88 -8.05
C PRO A 46 1.93 -6.21 -8.27
N VAL A 47 2.07 -5.00 -7.75
CA VAL A 47 3.27 -4.17 -7.87
C VAL A 47 3.73 -3.77 -6.47
N GLN A 48 5.03 -3.92 -6.22
CA GLN A 48 5.64 -3.40 -5.00
C GLN A 48 6.16 -1.99 -5.26
N GLU A 49 5.59 -1.01 -4.58
CA GLU A 49 6.02 0.38 -4.70
C GLU A 49 7.32 0.63 -3.92
N SER A 50 8.12 1.60 -4.39
CA SER A 50 9.37 1.97 -3.75
C SER A 50 9.14 2.49 -2.33
N GLY A 51 9.70 1.80 -1.34
CA GLY A 51 9.53 2.13 0.08
C GLY A 51 8.40 1.37 0.77
N GLN A 52 7.55 0.65 0.03
CA GLN A 52 6.59 -0.29 0.63
C GLN A 52 7.18 -1.69 0.75
N CYS A 53 6.84 -2.39 1.84
CA CYS A 53 7.09 -3.82 1.94
C CYS A 53 6.12 -4.64 1.09
N CYS A 54 4.83 -4.39 1.25
CA CYS A 54 3.80 -5.25 0.70
C CYS A 54 3.45 -4.84 -0.73
N PRO A 55 3.35 -5.80 -1.66
CA PRO A 55 2.87 -5.52 -3.00
C PRO A 55 1.37 -5.22 -2.96
N GLY A 56 0.99 -4.15 -3.64
CA GLY A 56 -0.40 -3.71 -3.79
C GLY A 56 -0.94 -3.97 -5.18
N CYS A 57 -2.24 -3.74 -5.34
CA CYS A 57 -2.83 -3.72 -6.67
C CYS A 57 -2.65 -2.32 -7.27
N PRO A 58 -2.01 -2.21 -8.45
CA PRO A 58 -1.75 -0.92 -9.03
C PRO A 58 -3.07 -0.22 -9.35
N GLY A 59 -3.09 1.08 -9.09
CA GLY A 59 -4.12 2.00 -9.55
C GLY A 59 -4.10 2.16 -11.08
N CYS A 60 -5.01 2.98 -11.58
CA CYS A 60 -5.12 3.32 -13.00
C CYS A 60 -4.75 4.78 -13.18
N GLU A 61 -4.17 5.13 -14.32
CA GLU A 61 -3.96 6.52 -14.70
C GLU A 61 -5.03 6.92 -15.72
N LEU A 62 -5.78 7.98 -15.42
CA LEU A 62 -6.78 8.59 -16.30
C LEU A 62 -6.51 10.08 -16.42
N ASP A 63 -6.12 10.53 -17.62
CA ASP A 63 -5.84 11.95 -17.92
C ASP A 63 -4.86 12.61 -16.91
N GLY A 64 -3.85 11.85 -16.47
CA GLY A 64 -2.87 12.29 -15.47
C GLY A 64 -3.34 12.22 -14.01
N THR A 65 -4.56 11.75 -13.77
CA THR A 65 -5.09 11.45 -12.42
C THR A 65 -4.86 9.99 -12.09
N ILE A 66 -4.26 9.72 -10.92
CA ILE A 66 -4.12 8.37 -10.40
C ILE A 66 -5.40 8.00 -9.65
N LEU A 67 -6.04 6.93 -10.10
CA LEU A 67 -7.21 6.32 -9.48
C LEU A 67 -6.79 5.10 -8.70
N ASP A 68 -7.30 4.94 -7.48
CA ASP A 68 -7.03 3.76 -6.67
C ASP A 68 -7.66 2.51 -7.30
N ASN A 69 -7.07 1.35 -7.02
CA ASN A 69 -7.64 0.09 -7.45
C ASN A 69 -9.03 -0.11 -6.81
N GLY A 70 -10.07 -0.29 -7.63
CA GLY A 70 -11.47 -0.35 -7.19
C GLY A 70 -12.21 0.99 -7.26
N GLU A 71 -11.53 2.10 -7.54
CA GLU A 71 -12.16 3.41 -7.69
C GLU A 71 -13.04 3.45 -8.95
N THR A 72 -14.19 4.13 -8.83
CA THR A 72 -15.19 4.22 -9.89
C THR A 72 -15.24 5.64 -10.45
N PHE A 73 -15.26 5.76 -11.77
CA PHE A 73 -15.31 7.04 -12.48
C PHE A 73 -16.31 6.99 -13.64
N THR A 74 -16.81 8.16 -14.03
CA THR A 74 -17.68 8.32 -15.21
C THR A 74 -16.81 8.59 -16.42
N SER A 75 -17.08 7.88 -17.52
CA SER A 75 -16.41 8.06 -18.80
C SER A 75 -16.62 9.49 -19.34
N PRO A 76 -15.68 10.06 -20.12
CA PRO A 76 -15.78 11.43 -20.63
C PRO A 76 -17.05 11.74 -21.45
N ASP A 77 -17.65 10.72 -22.07
CA ASP A 77 -18.92 10.78 -22.80
C ASP A 77 -20.15 10.77 -21.88
N GLY A 78 -19.97 10.64 -20.56
CA GLY A 78 -21.04 10.65 -19.55
C GLY A 78 -21.92 9.40 -19.54
N CYS A 79 -21.71 8.45 -20.46
CA CYS A 79 -22.63 7.34 -20.68
C CYS A 79 -22.25 6.05 -19.93
N ARG A 80 -21.03 5.96 -19.41
CA ARG A 80 -20.49 4.72 -18.82
C ARG A 80 -19.90 4.99 -17.45
N THR A 81 -20.19 4.09 -16.52
CA THR A 81 -19.50 4.03 -15.23
C THR A 81 -18.44 2.93 -15.30
N CYS A 82 -17.19 3.32 -15.09
CA CYS A 82 -16.01 2.48 -15.17
C CYS A 82 -15.42 2.28 -13.77
N VAL A 83 -14.90 1.09 -13.48
CA VAL A 83 -14.11 0.84 -12.26
C VAL A 83 -12.66 0.53 -12.63
N CYS A 84 -11.70 1.15 -11.94
CA CYS A 84 -10.29 0.84 -12.09
C CYS A 84 -9.98 -0.56 -11.53
N ARG A 85 -9.42 -1.45 -12.35
CA ARG A 85 -8.82 -2.71 -11.88
C ARG A 85 -7.50 -2.98 -12.58
N ASP A 86 -6.50 -3.36 -11.80
CA ASP A 86 -5.22 -3.95 -12.21
C ASP A 86 -4.50 -3.14 -13.31
N ALA A 87 -4.41 -1.82 -13.14
CA ALA A 87 -3.77 -0.88 -14.06
C ALA A 87 -4.31 -0.83 -15.51
N ALA A 88 -5.42 -1.51 -15.85
CA ALA A 88 -5.91 -1.51 -17.24
C ALA A 88 -7.37 -1.95 -17.45
N ARG A 89 -8.02 -2.64 -16.50
CA ARG A 89 -9.35 -3.21 -16.69
C ARG A 89 -10.42 -2.29 -16.15
N THR A 90 -10.99 -1.47 -17.02
CA THR A 90 -12.28 -0.83 -16.78
C THR A 90 -13.39 -1.89 -16.89
N SER A 91 -14.03 -2.26 -15.78
CA SER A 91 -15.31 -2.98 -15.88
C SER A 91 -16.43 -1.96 -16.03
N ILE A 92 -17.30 -2.15 -17.02
CA ILE A 92 -18.50 -1.33 -17.19
C ILE A 92 -19.53 -1.84 -16.19
N ILE A 93 -19.99 -0.96 -15.30
CA ILE A 93 -21.15 -1.26 -14.44
C ILE A 93 -22.38 -0.84 -15.26
N SER A 94 -23.21 -1.82 -15.66
CA SER A 94 -24.53 -1.62 -16.28
C SER A 94 -25.64 -1.66 -15.23
#